data_AF-A0A8C9ABP5-F1
#
_entry.id   AF-A0A8C9ABP5-F1
#
_cell.length_a   1.000
_cell.length_b   1.000
_cell.length_c   1.000
_cell.angle_alpha   90.00
_cell.angle_beta   90.00
_cell.angle_gamma   90.00
#
_symmetry.space_group_name_H-M   'P 1'
#
loop_
_entity.id
_entity.type
_entity.pdbx_description
1 polymer ?
#
loop_
_entity_poly.entity_id
_entity_poly.type
_entity_poly.pdbx_seq_one_letter_code
_entity_poly.pdbx_strand_id
1 'polypeptide(L)'
;MTTRARNLTTLPVITTAHMSQNTAHYPSPMIVYAQVSQGFLPVLGSNVTAIIETEDGHQVTLELWDNGAGADTVKNDGIYSRYFTEYHGNGRYSLKVHAQARKNAARLNLRQRQNKALYIPGYVENGKIILNSPRPEVKDEMAEAEIENFSRVSSGGSFTVSGAPPNGNHTHVFPPGKITDLEAKFKSDHIQLSWTAPGKVLDKGKADRYIIRTSKDFLVLQEDFDNASLINTSGLIPKAAGSRENFEFKPEPSKRENGTKFYIAIQAIGEASLTSEVSNIALATEFVPPQEPSVPALGTNISAISLAVLGLAVILSIF
;
A
#
# COMPACT_ATOMS: atom_id res chain seq x y z
N MET A 1 28.67 -5.81 -17.00
CA MET A 1 28.20 -6.41 -15.73
C MET A 1 29.30 -7.29 -15.16
N THR A 2 29.59 -7.21 -13.86
CA THR A 2 30.43 -8.19 -13.18
C THR A 2 29.55 -9.03 -12.25
N THR A 3 29.09 -10.17 -12.73
CA THR A 3 28.29 -11.13 -11.96
C THR A 3 29.19 -12.30 -11.58
N ARG A 4 29.83 -12.25 -10.41
CA ARG A 4 30.52 -13.42 -9.85
C ARG A 4 29.76 -13.91 -8.63
N ALA A 5 29.36 -15.17 -8.67
CA ALA A 5 28.81 -15.86 -7.49
C ALA A 5 29.92 -15.99 -6.44
N ARG A 6 29.59 -15.65 -5.19
CA ARG A 6 30.53 -15.77 -4.06
C ARG A 6 30.65 -17.22 -3.57
N ASN A 7 29.61 -18.02 -3.77
CA ASN A 7 29.54 -19.45 -3.48
C ASN A 7 29.00 -20.20 -4.72
N LEU A 8 29.50 -21.41 -4.97
CA LEU A 8 29.10 -22.23 -6.12
C LEU A 8 27.64 -22.72 -6.04
N THR A 9 27.03 -22.68 -4.85
CA THR A 9 25.68 -23.19 -4.60
C THR A 9 24.58 -22.12 -4.53
N THR A 10 24.94 -20.84 -4.55
CA THR A 10 23.98 -19.72 -4.48
C THR A 10 24.11 -18.85 -5.72
N LEU A 11 22.99 -18.60 -6.42
CA LEU A 11 22.99 -17.66 -7.54
C LEU A 11 23.42 -16.26 -7.07
N PRO A 12 24.17 -15.49 -7.89
CA PRO A 12 24.55 -14.13 -7.52
C PRO A 12 23.33 -13.20 -7.52
N VAL A 13 23.34 -12.19 -6.65
CA VAL A 13 22.48 -11.02 -6.82
C VAL A 13 22.88 -10.30 -8.10
N ILE A 14 21.89 -10.00 -8.94
CA ILE A 14 22.02 -9.29 -10.21
C ILE A 14 21.23 -7.98 -10.09
N THR A 15 21.78 -6.93 -10.68
CA THR A 15 21.09 -5.65 -10.85
C THR A 15 21.09 -5.30 -12.32
N THR A 16 19.93 -5.09 -12.92
CA THR A 16 19.78 -4.53 -14.26
C THR A 16 19.17 -3.13 -14.14
N ALA A 17 19.43 -2.26 -15.11
CA ALA A 17 18.88 -0.92 -15.13
C ALA A 17 18.56 -0.48 -16.56
N HIS A 18 17.54 0.37 -16.71
CA HIS A 18 17.21 1.02 -17.98
C HIS A 18 16.32 2.24 -17.74
N MET A 19 16.27 3.13 -18.73
CA MET A 19 15.26 4.19 -18.80
C MET A 19 13.99 3.66 -19.47
N SER A 20 12.84 4.26 -19.19
CA SER A 20 11.57 3.93 -19.87
C SER A 20 11.62 4.10 -21.39
N GLN A 21 12.46 5.01 -21.89
CA GLN A 21 12.65 5.34 -23.30
C GLN A 21 14.10 5.73 -23.58
N ASN A 22 14.54 5.63 -24.84
CA ASN A 22 15.88 6.04 -25.27
C ASN A 22 15.95 7.51 -25.70
N THR A 23 14.79 8.16 -25.86
CA THR A 23 14.67 9.57 -26.20
C THR A 23 13.65 10.22 -25.28
N ALA A 24 13.90 11.47 -24.91
CA ALA A 24 12.97 12.29 -24.15
C ALA A 24 12.77 13.65 -24.80
N HIS A 25 11.53 14.10 -24.78
CA HIS A 25 11.16 15.43 -25.20
C HIS A 25 10.59 16.18 -24.00
N TYR A 26 11.26 17.25 -23.59
CA TYR A 26 10.82 18.09 -22.49
C TYR A 26 9.42 18.67 -22.77
N PRO A 27 8.52 18.74 -21.78
CA PRO A 27 8.73 18.37 -20.38
C PRO A 27 8.53 16.89 -20.05
N SER A 28 8.15 16.03 -20.99
CA SER A 28 7.68 14.65 -20.74
C SER A 28 8.48 13.89 -19.67
N PRO A 29 7.80 13.21 -18.73
CA PRO A 29 8.49 12.52 -17.65
C PRO A 29 9.16 11.25 -18.17
N MET A 30 10.35 10.97 -17.66
CA MET A 30 11.00 9.67 -17.84
C MET A 30 10.92 8.85 -16.55
N ILE A 31 11.03 7.54 -16.67
CA ILE A 31 11.13 6.64 -15.50
C ILE A 31 12.47 5.93 -15.56
N VAL A 32 13.14 5.88 -14.41
CA VAL A 32 14.31 5.02 -14.20
C VAL A 32 13.83 3.71 -13.61
N TYR A 33 14.22 2.58 -14.21
CA TYR A 33 13.97 1.25 -13.68
C TYR A 33 15.27 0.58 -13.27
N ALA A 34 15.25 -0.07 -12.10
CA ALA A 34 16.33 -0.93 -11.64
C ALA A 34 15.76 -2.20 -11.03
N GLN A 35 16.05 -3.36 -11.63
CA GLN A 35 15.63 -4.65 -11.08
C GLN A 35 16.77 -5.25 -10.26
N VAL A 36 16.49 -5.62 -9.01
CA VAL A 36 17.43 -6.33 -8.13
C VAL A 36 16.87 -7.71 -7.80
N SER A 37 17.56 -8.76 -8.26
CA SER A 37 17.09 -10.13 -8.12
C SER A 37 18.22 -11.12 -7.81
N GLN A 38 17.87 -12.26 -7.22
CA GLN A 38 18.74 -13.42 -7.08
C GLN A 38 18.05 -14.61 -7.75
N GLY A 39 18.49 -14.95 -8.96
CA GLY A 39 17.71 -15.82 -9.84
C GLY A 39 16.37 -15.16 -10.20
N PHE A 40 15.26 -15.85 -9.96
CA PHE A 40 13.90 -15.35 -10.22
C PHE A 40 13.26 -14.66 -9.01
N LEU A 41 13.98 -14.57 -7.89
CA LEU A 41 13.45 -14.07 -6.63
C LEU A 41 13.85 -12.60 -6.45
N PRO A 42 12.90 -11.72 -6.08
CA PRO A 42 13.20 -10.31 -5.90
C PRO A 42 13.93 -10.03 -4.59
N VAL A 43 14.88 -9.10 -4.64
CA VAL A 43 15.65 -8.65 -3.48
C VAL A 43 15.07 -7.33 -2.98
N LEU A 44 14.43 -7.38 -1.83
CA LEU A 44 13.74 -6.25 -1.21
C LEU A 44 14.63 -5.53 -0.20
N GLY A 45 14.24 -4.32 0.17
CA GLY A 45 14.95 -3.55 1.19
C GLY A 45 16.38 -3.16 0.79
N SER A 46 16.67 -3.11 -0.51
CA SER A 46 17.95 -2.63 -1.02
C SER A 46 17.97 -1.10 -1.03
N ASN A 47 19.13 -0.50 -0.81
CA ASN A 47 19.34 0.90 -1.16
C ASN A 47 19.78 0.95 -2.63
N VAL A 48 18.91 1.48 -3.49
CA VAL A 48 19.12 1.57 -4.93
C VAL A 48 19.19 3.03 -5.31
N THR A 49 20.28 3.43 -5.95
CA THR A 49 20.53 4.82 -6.35
C THR A 49 20.90 4.88 -7.83
N ALA A 50 20.17 5.68 -8.59
CA ALA A 50 20.50 6.03 -9.96
C ALA A 50 21.33 7.32 -10.00
N ILE A 51 22.35 7.32 -10.84
CA ILE A 51 23.17 8.47 -11.19
C ILE A 51 22.96 8.71 -12.67
N ILE A 52 22.41 9.88 -12.99
CA ILE A 52 22.19 10.32 -14.36
C ILE A 52 23.17 11.46 -14.63
N GLU A 53 23.97 11.32 -15.67
CA GLU A 53 25.07 12.23 -15.99
C GLU A 53 24.98 12.75 -17.42
N THR A 54 25.06 14.06 -17.60
CA THR A 54 25.12 14.74 -18.90
C THR A 54 26.53 14.75 -19.48
N GLU A 55 26.66 15.07 -20.77
CA GLU A 55 27.95 15.14 -21.46
C GLU A 55 28.91 16.23 -20.91
N ASP A 56 28.37 17.29 -20.31
CA ASP A 56 29.14 18.33 -19.62
C ASP A 56 29.52 17.96 -18.17
N GLY A 57 29.17 16.75 -17.72
CA GLY A 57 29.56 16.19 -16.43
C GLY A 57 28.64 16.55 -15.26
N HIS A 58 27.49 17.19 -15.51
CA HIS A 58 26.52 17.43 -14.45
C HIS A 58 25.80 16.14 -14.07
N GLN A 59 25.67 15.89 -12.76
CA GLN A 59 25.15 14.64 -12.22
C GLN A 59 23.92 14.87 -11.33
N VAL A 60 22.88 14.09 -11.59
CA VAL A 60 21.68 14.00 -10.75
C VAL A 60 21.64 12.62 -10.10
N THR A 61 21.50 12.60 -8.78
CA THR A 61 21.40 11.37 -7.99
C THR A 61 19.96 11.17 -7.53
N LEU A 62 19.39 10.00 -7.79
CA LEU A 62 18.00 9.65 -7.50
C LEU A 62 17.93 8.32 -6.73
N GLU A 63 17.36 8.32 -5.53
CA GLU A 63 17.04 7.09 -4.82
C GLU A 63 15.84 6.41 -5.49
N LEU A 64 15.92 5.12 -5.80
CA LEU A 64 14.82 4.36 -6.40
C LEU A 64 14.05 3.57 -5.32
N TRP A 65 12.73 3.43 -5.48
CA TRP A 65 11.87 2.78 -4.49
C TRP A 65 11.09 1.61 -5.10
N ASP A 66 10.88 0.58 -4.30
CA ASP A 66 10.01 -0.58 -4.57
C ASP A 66 8.88 -0.56 -3.52
N ASN A 67 7.99 0.43 -3.64
CA ASN A 67 6.96 0.78 -2.66
C ASN A 67 5.51 0.73 -3.22
N GLY A 68 5.35 0.48 -4.51
CA GLY A 68 4.09 0.44 -5.25
C GLY A 68 3.42 1.80 -5.43
N ALA A 69 4.19 2.90 -5.38
CA ALA A 69 3.66 4.25 -5.57
C ALA A 69 4.45 5.05 -6.63
N GLY A 70 3.74 5.96 -7.31
CA GLY A 70 4.34 6.84 -8.31
C GLY A 70 4.79 6.05 -9.54
N ALA A 71 6.08 6.16 -9.89
CA ALA A 71 6.64 5.42 -11.02
C ALA A 71 6.69 3.91 -10.76
N ASP A 72 6.73 3.50 -9.49
CA ASP A 72 6.67 2.11 -9.10
C ASP A 72 5.22 1.65 -8.96
N THR A 73 4.84 0.64 -9.72
CA THR A 73 3.44 0.21 -9.84
C THR A 73 3.14 -1.03 -9.01
N VAL A 74 4.16 -1.80 -8.63
CA VAL A 74 3.99 -3.07 -7.92
C VAL A 74 4.97 -3.14 -6.76
N LYS A 75 4.43 -2.97 -5.56
CA LYS A 75 5.21 -3.05 -4.33
C LYS A 75 5.83 -4.44 -4.13
N ASN A 76 7.08 -4.44 -3.69
CA ASN A 76 7.88 -5.59 -3.30
C ASN A 76 8.10 -6.63 -4.41
N ASP A 77 8.23 -6.19 -5.66
CA ASP A 77 8.51 -7.07 -6.81
C ASP A 77 9.99 -7.07 -7.24
N GLY A 78 10.84 -6.33 -6.52
CA GLY A 78 12.28 -6.20 -6.79
C GLY A 78 12.62 -5.22 -7.91
N ILE A 79 11.63 -4.53 -8.48
CA ILE A 79 11.82 -3.45 -9.44
C ILE A 79 11.69 -2.12 -8.69
N TYR A 80 12.82 -1.42 -8.58
CA TYR A 80 12.89 -0.11 -7.97
C TYR A 80 12.76 0.92 -9.08
N SER A 81 11.86 1.89 -8.94
CA SER A 81 11.66 2.88 -9.98
C SER A 81 11.24 4.24 -9.45
N ARG A 82 11.57 5.29 -10.23
CA ARG A 82 11.22 6.69 -9.94
C ARG A 82 11.20 7.56 -11.19
N TYR A 83 10.45 8.66 -11.11
CA TYR A 83 10.43 9.66 -12.18
C TYR A 83 11.72 10.49 -12.23
N PHE A 84 12.23 10.69 -13.44
CA PHE A 84 13.28 11.64 -13.77
C PHE A 84 12.69 12.84 -14.53
N THR A 85 12.97 14.04 -14.01
CA THR A 85 12.40 15.31 -14.48
C THR A 85 13.41 16.46 -14.43
N GLU A 86 14.66 16.20 -14.00
CA GLU A 86 15.70 17.20 -13.78
C GLU A 86 16.66 17.22 -14.97
N TYR A 87 16.16 17.70 -16.10
CA TYR A 87 16.90 17.86 -17.36
C TYR A 87 17.79 19.10 -17.35
N HIS A 88 19.10 18.91 -17.47
CA HIS A 88 20.05 20.01 -17.61
C HIS A 88 20.42 20.25 -19.09
N GLY A 89 19.42 20.68 -19.87
CA GLY A 89 19.58 20.98 -21.29
C GLY A 89 19.49 19.76 -22.23
N ASN A 90 19.67 20.02 -23.52
CA ASN A 90 19.62 19.00 -24.56
C ASN A 90 20.93 18.23 -24.64
N GLY A 91 20.87 17.01 -25.17
CA GLY A 91 22.05 16.19 -25.43
C GLY A 91 21.92 14.78 -24.89
N ARG A 92 23.04 14.09 -24.78
CA ARG A 92 23.08 12.71 -24.30
C ARG A 92 23.25 12.66 -22.78
N TYR A 93 22.49 11.77 -22.16
CA TYR A 93 22.51 11.49 -20.75
C TYR A 93 22.88 10.02 -20.57
N SER A 94 23.73 9.70 -19.59
CA SER A 94 24.07 8.34 -19.22
C SER A 94 23.41 7.95 -17.91
N LEU A 95 23.03 6.68 -17.77
CA LEU A 95 22.45 6.13 -16.55
C LEU A 95 23.39 5.09 -15.93
N LYS A 96 23.67 5.24 -14.64
CA LYS A 96 24.36 4.24 -13.82
C LYS A 96 23.55 3.99 -12.55
N VAL A 97 23.35 2.74 -12.19
CA VAL A 97 22.63 2.36 -10.98
C VAL A 97 23.56 1.60 -10.04
N HIS A 98 23.51 2.00 -8.77
CA HIS A 98 24.18 1.34 -7.66
C HIS A 98 23.11 0.70 -6.75
N ALA A 99 23.20 -0.60 -6.55
CA ALA A 99 22.33 -1.33 -5.62
C ALA A 99 23.17 -1.95 -4.52
N GLN A 100 22.81 -1.68 -3.27
CA GLN A 100 23.51 -2.20 -2.10
C GLN A 100 22.53 -2.71 -1.05
N ALA A 101 22.91 -3.76 -0.33
CA ALA A 101 22.10 -4.27 0.77
C ALA A 101 21.99 -3.22 1.88
N ARG A 102 20.76 -2.89 2.30
CA ARG A 102 20.55 -2.09 3.50
C ARG A 102 20.71 -2.99 4.72
N LYS A 103 21.54 -2.56 5.67
CA LYS A 103 21.80 -3.30 6.91
C LYS A 103 20.48 -3.68 7.60
N ASN A 104 20.31 -4.97 7.88
CA ASN A 104 19.14 -5.57 8.55
C ASN A 104 17.79 -5.36 7.86
N ALA A 105 17.77 -4.98 6.58
CA ALA A 105 16.53 -4.81 5.82
C ALA A 105 16.53 -5.52 4.46
N ALA A 106 17.72 -5.74 3.88
CA ALA A 106 17.84 -6.50 2.64
C ALA A 106 17.40 -7.96 2.85
N ARG A 107 16.47 -8.42 2.03
CA ARG A 107 15.86 -9.75 2.16
C ARG A 107 15.44 -10.29 0.81
N LEU A 108 15.53 -11.61 0.65
CA LEU A 108 15.04 -12.31 -0.52
C LEU A 108 13.57 -12.64 -0.32
N ASN A 109 12.70 -12.12 -1.18
CA ASN A 109 11.28 -12.41 -1.10
C ASN A 109 10.99 -13.78 -1.71
N LEU A 110 10.74 -14.79 -0.86
CA LEU A 110 10.41 -16.16 -1.28
C LEU A 110 8.91 -16.36 -1.52
N ARG A 111 8.10 -15.29 -1.53
CA ARG A 111 6.69 -15.39 -1.91
C ARG A 111 6.60 -15.98 -3.32
N GLN A 112 6.42 -17.30 -3.39
CA GLN A 112 5.77 -17.92 -4.53
C GLN A 112 4.41 -17.24 -4.61
N ARG A 113 4.07 -16.67 -5.78
CA ARG A 113 2.73 -16.10 -6.03
C ARG A 113 1.72 -17.11 -5.49
N GLN A 114 1.12 -16.80 -4.33
CA GLN A 114 0.08 -17.66 -3.76
C GLN A 114 -0.94 -17.84 -4.87
N ASN A 115 -1.25 -19.09 -5.17
CA ASN A 115 -2.18 -19.43 -6.23
C ASN A 115 -3.50 -18.70 -5.92
N LYS A 116 -3.82 -17.64 -6.68
CA LYS A 116 -4.96 -16.73 -6.41
C LYS A 116 -6.32 -17.38 -6.69
N ALA A 117 -6.37 -18.71 -6.83
CA ALA A 117 -7.61 -19.44 -6.98
C ALA A 117 -8.52 -19.15 -5.79
N LEU A 118 -9.76 -18.74 -6.09
CA LEU A 118 -10.79 -18.52 -5.08
C LEU A 118 -11.02 -19.85 -4.35
N TYR A 119 -10.88 -19.86 -3.02
CA TYR A 119 -11.28 -21.02 -2.24
C TYR A 119 -12.81 -21.05 -2.20
N ILE A 120 -13.39 -22.16 -2.67
CA ILE A 120 -14.83 -22.39 -2.63
C ILE A 120 -15.14 -23.05 -1.28
N PRO A 121 -15.87 -22.41 -0.36
CA PRO A 121 -16.11 -22.94 0.98
C PRO A 121 -17.10 -24.10 1.02
N GLY A 122 -17.84 -24.33 -0.06
CA GLY A 122 -18.77 -25.44 -0.19
C GLY A 122 -19.57 -25.38 -1.47
N TYR A 123 -20.37 -26.41 -1.72
CA TYR A 123 -21.29 -26.51 -2.86
C TYR A 123 -22.64 -27.07 -2.41
N VAL A 124 -23.66 -26.91 -3.26
CA VAL A 124 -25.01 -27.43 -3.00
C VAL A 124 -25.22 -28.69 -3.81
N GLU A 125 -25.60 -29.77 -3.14
CA GLU A 125 -25.97 -31.04 -3.76
C GLU A 125 -27.32 -31.50 -3.14
N ASN A 126 -28.33 -31.70 -3.99
CA ASN A 126 -29.69 -32.10 -3.58
C ASN A 126 -30.31 -31.22 -2.47
N GLY A 127 -30.08 -29.91 -2.52
CA GLY A 127 -30.60 -28.95 -1.53
C GLY A 127 -29.87 -28.94 -0.19
N LYS A 128 -28.81 -29.74 -0.03
CA LYS A 128 -27.95 -29.73 1.16
C LYS A 128 -26.64 -29.02 0.86
N ILE A 129 -26.21 -28.14 1.77
CA ILE A 129 -24.91 -27.46 1.69
C ILE A 129 -23.83 -28.44 2.15
N ILE A 130 -22.86 -28.73 1.28
CA ILE A 130 -21.67 -29.51 1.58
C ILE A 130 -20.49 -28.56 1.70
N LEU A 131 -19.86 -28.52 2.88
CA LEU A 131 -18.70 -27.67 3.15
C LEU A 131 -17.42 -28.37 2.68
N ASN A 132 -16.55 -27.61 2.00
CA ASN A 132 -15.20 -28.06 1.68
C ASN A 132 -14.31 -27.93 2.93
N SER A 133 -13.26 -28.76 3.01
CA SER A 133 -12.29 -28.68 4.10
C SER A 133 -11.74 -27.27 4.23
N PRO A 134 -11.66 -26.69 5.45
CA PRO A 134 -11.22 -25.33 5.67
C PRO A 134 -9.94 -25.05 4.89
N ARG A 135 -9.84 -23.86 4.28
CA ARG A 135 -8.60 -23.44 3.65
C ARG A 135 -7.48 -23.64 4.68
N PRO A 136 -6.41 -24.41 4.35
CA PRO A 136 -5.26 -24.52 5.23
C PRO A 136 -4.82 -23.11 5.59
N GLU A 137 -4.63 -22.84 6.88
CA GLU A 137 -4.01 -21.60 7.32
C GLU A 137 -2.57 -21.60 6.78
N VAL A 138 -2.41 -21.04 5.58
CA VAL A 138 -1.09 -20.63 5.12
C VAL A 138 -0.77 -19.48 6.05
N LYS A 139 0.07 -19.73 7.05
CA LYS A 139 0.70 -18.64 7.76
C LYS A 139 1.29 -17.74 6.68
N ASP A 140 0.86 -16.49 6.62
CA ASP A 140 1.57 -15.40 5.93
C ASP A 140 2.87 -15.11 6.70
N GLU A 141 3.62 -16.15 7.08
CA GLU A 141 5.03 -16.00 7.34
C GLU A 141 5.59 -15.52 6.01
N MET A 142 5.91 -14.22 5.97
CA MET A 142 6.68 -13.61 4.91
C MET A 142 7.95 -14.46 4.82
N ALA A 143 7.93 -15.49 3.98
CA ALA A 143 9.07 -16.36 3.78
C ALA A 143 10.11 -15.47 3.10
N GLU A 144 10.86 -14.79 3.93
CA GLU A 144 11.89 -13.84 3.56
C GLU A 144 13.17 -14.45 4.12
N ALA A 145 14.09 -14.76 3.22
CA ALA A 145 15.40 -15.18 3.64
C ALA A 145 16.27 -13.95 3.86
N GLU A 146 17.03 -13.92 4.95
CA GLU A 146 18.14 -13.00 5.06
C GLU A 146 19.08 -13.21 3.88
N ILE A 147 19.50 -12.11 3.27
CA ILE A 147 20.46 -12.14 2.17
C ILE A 147 21.81 -11.63 2.67
N GLU A 148 22.88 -12.24 2.19
CA GLU A 148 24.22 -11.74 2.45
C GLU A 148 24.39 -10.32 1.90
N ASN A 149 25.27 -9.54 2.55
CA ASN A 149 25.58 -8.19 2.10
C ASN A 149 26.11 -8.20 0.64
N PHE A 150 25.63 -7.27 -0.18
CA PHE A 150 26.03 -7.13 -1.57
C PHE A 150 26.16 -5.66 -1.98
N SER A 151 26.97 -5.44 -3.00
CA SER A 151 27.03 -4.20 -3.76
C SER A 151 27.14 -4.54 -5.25
N ARG A 152 26.30 -3.92 -6.07
CA ARG A 152 26.22 -4.14 -7.52
C ARG A 152 26.12 -2.80 -8.22
N VAL A 153 26.75 -2.73 -9.39
CA VAL A 153 26.67 -1.58 -10.29
C VAL A 153 26.20 -2.08 -11.65
N SER A 154 25.20 -1.40 -12.21
CA SER A 154 24.70 -1.64 -13.56
C SER A 154 24.75 -0.36 -14.37
N SER A 155 25.21 -0.46 -15.61
CA SER A 155 24.93 0.59 -16.60
C SER A 155 23.49 0.43 -17.07
N GLY A 156 22.76 1.54 -17.13
CA GLY A 156 21.41 1.61 -17.70
C GLY A 156 21.39 2.17 -19.11
N GLY A 157 22.55 2.26 -19.76
CA GLY A 157 22.69 2.81 -21.10
C GLY A 157 22.73 4.33 -21.13
N SER A 158 22.34 4.91 -22.26
CA SER A 158 22.21 6.35 -22.44
C SER A 158 20.95 6.69 -23.22
N PHE A 159 20.41 7.88 -22.98
CA PHE A 159 19.25 8.43 -23.66
C PHE A 159 19.52 9.85 -24.14
N THR A 160 18.77 10.32 -25.12
CA THR A 160 18.92 11.67 -25.68
C THR A 160 17.74 12.54 -25.30
N VAL A 161 18.02 13.75 -24.81
CA VAL A 161 17.03 14.75 -24.41
C VAL A 161 16.97 15.87 -25.42
N SER A 162 15.74 16.30 -25.74
CA SER A 162 15.43 17.42 -26.63
C SER A 162 14.41 18.37 -26.01
N GLY A 163 14.46 19.65 -26.39
CA GLY A 163 13.56 20.70 -25.91
C GLY A 163 13.75 21.15 -24.47
N ALA A 164 14.74 20.62 -23.74
CA ALA A 164 14.99 20.96 -22.34
C ALA A 164 15.67 22.34 -22.21
N PRO A 165 15.24 23.19 -21.26
CA PRO A 165 15.86 24.47 -21.02
C PRO A 165 17.31 24.30 -20.52
N PRO A 166 18.23 25.19 -20.91
CA PRO A 166 19.59 25.16 -20.40
C PRO A 166 19.61 25.40 -18.88
N ASN A 167 20.63 24.84 -18.21
CA ASN A 167 20.88 25.01 -16.77
C ASN A 167 19.78 24.51 -15.82
N GLY A 168 18.84 23.67 -16.29
CA GLY A 168 17.83 23.06 -15.43
C GLY A 168 16.77 24.05 -14.92
N ASN A 169 16.47 25.11 -15.68
CA ASN A 169 15.37 26.02 -15.36
C ASN A 169 14.02 25.37 -15.74
N HIS A 170 13.58 24.41 -14.94
CA HIS A 170 12.36 23.65 -15.16
C HIS A 170 11.12 24.43 -14.75
N THR A 171 10.12 24.49 -15.63
CA THR A 171 8.75 24.74 -15.20
C THR A 171 8.18 23.45 -14.64
N HIS A 172 7.76 23.46 -13.37
CA HIS A 172 7.17 22.30 -12.74
C HIS A 172 5.73 22.11 -13.23
N VAL A 173 5.54 21.36 -14.32
CA VAL A 173 4.24 21.23 -15.01
C VAL A 173 3.49 19.94 -14.69
N PHE A 174 4.03 19.05 -13.86
CA PHE A 174 3.39 17.78 -13.55
C PHE A 174 2.59 17.83 -12.25
N PRO A 175 1.33 17.34 -12.25
CA PRO A 175 0.60 17.15 -11.01
C PRO A 175 1.29 16.10 -10.12
N PRO A 176 0.94 16.04 -8.83
CA PRO A 176 1.25 14.89 -7.98
C PRO A 176 0.85 13.56 -8.63
N GLY A 177 1.61 12.51 -8.34
CA GLY A 177 1.29 11.16 -8.80
C GLY A 177 -0.04 10.65 -8.25
N LYS A 178 -0.69 9.76 -9.01
CA LYS A 178 -1.92 9.10 -8.58
C LYS A 178 -1.66 8.22 -7.35
N ILE A 179 -2.54 8.30 -6.37
CA ILE A 179 -2.55 7.40 -5.21
C ILE A 179 -3.26 6.10 -5.61
N THR A 180 -2.60 4.97 -5.47
CA THR A 180 -3.08 3.65 -5.93
C THR A 180 -3.33 2.66 -4.80
N ASP A 181 -2.90 2.98 -3.59
CA ASP A 181 -2.90 2.10 -2.42
C ASP A 181 -3.74 2.65 -1.26
N LEU A 182 -4.75 3.48 -1.55
CA LEU A 182 -5.65 3.99 -0.54
C LEU A 182 -6.43 2.84 0.11
N GLU A 183 -6.31 2.76 1.42
CA GLU A 183 -7.08 1.86 2.28
C GLU A 183 -7.96 2.65 3.24
N ALA A 184 -9.14 2.11 3.54
CA ALA A 184 -10.06 2.65 4.53
C ALA A 184 -10.55 1.52 5.45
N LYS A 185 -10.52 1.73 6.75
CA LYS A 185 -10.97 0.75 7.75
C LYS A 185 -11.74 1.44 8.85
N PHE A 186 -12.81 0.81 9.32
CA PHE A 186 -13.49 1.26 10.54
C PHE A 186 -12.66 0.90 11.76
N LYS A 187 -12.52 1.86 12.67
CA LYS A 187 -11.91 1.69 13.99
C LYS A 187 -12.84 2.32 15.01
N SER A 188 -13.63 1.46 15.66
CA SER A 188 -14.72 1.89 16.54
C SER A 188 -15.70 2.80 15.80
N ASP A 189 -15.75 4.09 16.13
CA ASP A 189 -16.65 5.08 15.54
C ASP A 189 -15.98 6.01 14.51
N HIS A 190 -14.73 5.74 14.14
CA HIS A 190 -13.95 6.51 13.16
C HIS A 190 -13.60 5.66 11.93
N ILE A 191 -13.39 6.32 10.80
CA ILE A 191 -12.78 5.72 9.62
C ILE A 191 -11.31 6.14 9.59
N GLN A 192 -10.43 5.16 9.63
CA GLN A 192 -8.99 5.34 9.45
C GLN A 192 -8.62 5.09 7.99
N LEU A 193 -8.03 6.11 7.37
CA LEU A 193 -7.48 6.08 6.03
C LEU A 193 -5.96 5.92 6.09
N SER A 194 -5.40 5.19 5.13
CA SER A 194 -3.96 4.99 5.02
C SER A 194 -3.53 4.82 3.56
N TRP A 195 -2.49 5.53 3.12
CA TRP A 195 -2.01 5.51 1.73
C TRP A 195 -0.54 5.92 1.67
N THR A 196 0.11 5.77 0.51
CA THR A 196 1.47 6.25 0.26
C THR A 196 1.44 7.68 -0.29
N ALA A 197 2.15 8.61 0.36
CA ALA A 197 2.18 10.02 -0.02
C ALA A 197 2.73 10.20 -1.44
N PRO A 198 2.02 10.90 -2.34
CA PRO A 198 2.60 11.35 -3.60
C PRO A 198 3.53 12.56 -3.37
N GLY A 199 4.23 12.96 -4.42
CA GLY A 199 5.03 14.18 -4.41
C GLY A 199 4.22 15.45 -4.65
N LYS A 200 4.92 16.58 -4.62
CA LYS A 200 4.42 17.86 -5.15
C LYS A 200 4.30 17.83 -6.67
N VAL A 201 5.26 17.16 -7.30
CA VAL A 201 5.39 16.97 -8.75
C VAL A 201 5.68 15.48 -8.93
N LEU A 202 4.72 14.73 -9.47
CA LEU A 202 4.79 13.26 -9.57
C LEU A 202 5.11 12.61 -8.21
N ASP A 203 6.28 11.99 -8.07
CA ASP A 203 6.77 11.33 -6.86
C ASP A 203 7.82 12.16 -6.10
N LYS A 204 8.06 13.44 -6.47
CA LYS A 204 9.09 14.31 -5.87
C LYS A 204 8.51 15.37 -4.93
N GLY A 205 9.21 15.62 -3.83
CA GLY A 205 8.83 16.64 -2.85
C GLY A 205 7.66 16.20 -1.97
N LYS A 206 6.80 17.16 -1.60
CA LYS A 206 5.65 16.96 -0.72
C LYS A 206 4.45 17.69 -1.31
N ALA A 207 3.30 17.00 -1.39
CA ALA A 207 2.04 17.62 -1.79
C ALA A 207 1.67 18.79 -0.86
N ASP A 208 0.97 19.79 -1.39
CA ASP A 208 0.54 20.96 -0.62
C ASP A 208 -0.66 20.64 0.27
N ARG A 209 -1.61 19.83 -0.23
CA ARG A 209 -2.80 19.36 0.52
C ARG A 209 -3.48 18.18 -0.17
N TYR A 210 -4.43 17.57 0.52
CA TYR A 210 -5.32 16.53 -0.03
C TYR A 210 -6.77 17.00 -0.07
N ILE A 211 -7.46 16.65 -1.15
CA ILE A 211 -8.91 16.68 -1.25
C ILE A 211 -9.39 15.25 -1.03
N ILE A 212 -10.09 15.01 0.08
CA ILE A 212 -10.65 13.70 0.42
C ILE A 212 -12.17 13.82 0.35
N ARG A 213 -12.79 12.95 -0.44
CA ARG A 213 -14.26 12.92 -0.58
C ARG A 213 -14.81 11.54 -0.31
N THR A 214 -16.06 11.49 0.14
CA THR A 214 -16.76 10.26 0.48
C THR A 214 -18.18 10.24 -0.09
N SER A 215 -18.67 9.03 -0.36
CA SER A 215 -20.03 8.76 -0.81
C SER A 215 -20.50 7.39 -0.31
N LYS A 216 -21.81 7.18 -0.23
CA LYS A 216 -22.42 5.84 -0.07
C LYS A 216 -22.54 5.10 -1.40
N ASP A 217 -22.41 5.81 -2.51
CA ASP A 217 -22.44 5.27 -3.86
C ASP A 217 -21.04 5.36 -4.48
N PHE A 218 -20.57 4.20 -4.96
CA PHE A 218 -19.29 4.06 -5.65
C PHE A 218 -19.25 4.89 -6.94
N LEU A 219 -20.34 4.91 -7.71
CA LEU A 219 -20.38 5.56 -9.02
C LEU A 219 -20.19 7.07 -8.91
N VAL A 220 -20.71 7.70 -7.85
CA VAL A 220 -20.51 9.13 -7.59
C VAL A 220 -19.02 9.47 -7.49
N LEU A 221 -18.22 8.67 -6.80
CA LEU A 221 -16.77 8.94 -6.71
C LEU A 221 -16.01 8.59 -7.99
N GLN A 222 -16.55 7.69 -8.81
CA GLN A 222 -15.94 7.27 -10.06
C GLN A 222 -16.19 8.27 -11.19
N GLU A 223 -17.42 8.78 -11.29
CA GLU A 223 -17.87 9.59 -12.43
C GLU A 223 -17.93 11.09 -12.09
N ASP A 224 -18.18 11.44 -10.83
CA ASP A 224 -18.45 12.82 -10.40
C ASP A 224 -17.80 13.12 -9.03
N PHE A 225 -16.48 12.91 -8.97
CA PHE A 225 -15.70 13.10 -7.75
C PHE A 225 -15.94 14.47 -7.14
N ASP A 226 -16.06 15.54 -7.95
CA ASP A 226 -16.13 16.90 -7.42
C ASP A 226 -17.40 17.23 -6.64
N ASN A 227 -18.51 16.55 -6.94
CA ASN A 227 -19.79 16.71 -6.26
C ASN A 227 -19.97 15.78 -5.05
N ALA A 228 -19.03 14.85 -4.79
CA ALA A 228 -19.08 13.99 -3.62
C ALA A 228 -18.85 14.78 -2.30
N SER A 229 -19.27 14.21 -1.17
CA SER A 229 -19.18 14.88 0.13
C SER A 229 -17.72 15.12 0.53
N LEU A 230 -17.33 16.39 0.70
CA LEU A 230 -15.99 16.79 1.11
C LEU A 230 -15.74 16.50 2.59
N ILE A 231 -14.60 15.89 2.90
CA ILE A 231 -14.12 15.69 4.26
C ILE A 231 -13.19 16.85 4.63
N ASN A 232 -13.33 17.37 5.84
CA ASN A 232 -12.45 18.43 6.35
C ASN A 232 -11.03 17.89 6.58
N THR A 233 -10.08 18.34 5.76
CA THR A 233 -8.66 17.96 5.82
C THR A 233 -7.76 19.05 6.40
N SER A 234 -8.31 20.07 7.06
CA SER A 234 -7.52 21.21 7.60
C SER A 234 -6.41 20.80 8.58
N GLY A 235 -6.59 19.70 9.31
CA GLY A 235 -5.57 19.16 10.22
C GLY A 235 -4.55 18.21 9.55
N LEU A 236 -4.72 17.87 8.28
CA LEU A 236 -3.85 16.92 7.57
C LEU A 236 -2.67 17.66 6.94
N ILE A 237 -1.48 17.43 7.48
CA ILE A 237 -0.22 17.95 6.94
C ILE A 237 0.43 16.86 6.10
N PRO A 238 0.53 17.02 4.76
CA PRO A 238 1.15 16.00 3.92
C PRO A 238 2.59 15.70 4.33
N LYS A 239 3.06 14.50 4.03
CA LYS A 239 4.44 14.04 4.25
C LYS A 239 5.22 14.07 2.95
N ALA A 240 6.52 13.83 3.05
CA ALA A 240 7.35 13.66 1.86
C ALA A 240 6.90 12.43 1.06
N ALA A 241 7.04 12.50 -0.26
CA ALA A 241 6.68 11.42 -1.17
C ALA A 241 7.27 10.07 -0.74
N GLY A 242 6.52 9.00 -0.96
CA GLY A 242 6.91 7.64 -0.56
C GLY A 242 6.70 7.34 0.93
N SER A 243 6.40 8.33 1.76
CA SER A 243 6.06 8.11 3.18
C SER A 243 4.65 7.59 3.35
N ARG A 244 4.39 6.83 4.42
CA ARG A 244 3.03 6.39 4.77
C ARG A 244 2.23 7.52 5.41
N GLU A 245 1.07 7.80 4.85
CA GLU A 245 0.06 8.71 5.40
C GLU A 245 -0.98 7.95 6.20
N ASN A 246 -1.49 8.62 7.23
CA ASN A 246 -2.62 8.15 8.02
C ASN A 246 -3.51 9.33 8.37
N PHE A 247 -4.82 9.18 8.20
CA PHE A 247 -5.79 10.21 8.54
C PHE A 247 -7.06 9.56 9.11
N GLU A 248 -7.62 10.14 10.16
CA GLU A 248 -8.82 9.63 10.80
C GLU A 248 -9.90 10.71 10.76
N PHE A 249 -11.12 10.31 10.42
CA PHE A 249 -12.28 11.19 10.51
C PHE A 249 -13.49 10.41 11.01
N LYS A 250 -14.42 11.14 11.62
CA LYS A 250 -15.68 10.58 12.12
C LYS A 250 -16.77 10.80 11.07
N PRO A 251 -17.40 9.74 10.53
CA PRO A 251 -18.53 9.91 9.63
C PRO A 251 -19.76 10.44 10.38
N GLU A 252 -20.55 11.25 9.68
CA GLU A 252 -21.78 11.85 10.22
C GLU A 252 -22.69 10.80 10.87
N PRO A 253 -23.15 11.00 12.12
CA PRO A 253 -23.96 10.02 12.83
C PRO A 253 -25.26 9.64 12.11
N SER A 254 -25.90 10.62 11.45
CA SER A 254 -27.12 10.41 10.65
C SER A 254 -26.92 9.52 9.44
N LYS A 255 -25.67 9.23 9.05
CA LYS A 255 -25.32 8.37 7.93
C LYS A 255 -24.93 6.96 8.37
N ARG A 256 -24.93 6.63 9.66
CA ARG A 256 -24.51 5.34 10.21
C ARG A 256 -25.70 4.42 10.48
N GLU A 257 -25.78 3.35 9.68
CA GLU A 257 -26.63 2.19 9.90
C GLU A 257 -25.75 0.93 9.82
N ASN A 258 -26.11 -0.16 10.51
CA ASN A 258 -25.31 -1.39 10.45
C ASN A 258 -25.18 -1.90 9.01
N GLY A 259 -23.96 -2.22 8.57
CA GLY A 259 -23.70 -2.60 7.18
C GLY A 259 -23.55 -1.42 6.21
N THR A 260 -23.53 -0.17 6.69
CA THR A 260 -23.29 0.99 5.83
C THR A 260 -21.91 0.90 5.20
N LYS A 261 -21.88 1.10 3.87
CA LYS A 261 -20.68 1.21 3.07
C LYS A 261 -20.33 2.68 2.86
N PHE A 262 -19.09 3.02 3.17
CA PHE A 262 -18.50 4.31 2.83
C PHE A 262 -17.43 4.07 1.78
N TYR A 263 -17.63 4.67 0.61
CA TYR A 263 -16.60 4.77 -0.40
C TYR A 263 -15.85 6.08 -0.18
N ILE A 264 -14.53 6.04 -0.34
CA ILE A 264 -13.63 7.19 -0.14
C ILE A 264 -12.63 7.24 -1.30
N ALA A 265 -12.39 8.43 -1.82
CA ALA A 265 -11.33 8.68 -2.79
C ALA A 265 -10.60 9.99 -2.49
N ILE A 266 -9.37 10.10 -3.00
CA ILE A 266 -8.44 11.20 -2.68
C ILE A 266 -7.84 11.77 -3.97
N GLN A 267 -7.67 13.09 -4.00
CA GLN A 267 -6.74 13.78 -4.89
C GLN A 267 -5.68 14.52 -4.07
N ALA A 268 -4.46 14.58 -4.59
CA ALA A 268 -3.39 15.41 -4.05
C ALA A 268 -3.27 16.69 -4.86
N ILE A 269 -3.03 17.81 -4.18
CA ILE A 269 -2.73 19.11 -4.80
C ILE A 269 -1.24 19.36 -4.65
N GLY A 270 -0.60 19.74 -5.76
CA GLY A 270 0.82 20.06 -5.80
C GLY A 270 1.09 21.43 -6.38
N GLU A 271 2.21 21.51 -7.11
CA GLU A 271 2.74 22.75 -7.65
C GLU A 271 1.72 23.46 -8.55
N ALA A 272 1.68 24.81 -8.48
CA ALA A 272 0.72 25.63 -9.20
C ALA A 272 -0.77 25.22 -9.03
N SER A 273 -1.11 24.57 -7.90
CA SER A 273 -2.45 24.01 -7.63
C SER A 273 -2.91 22.91 -8.60
N LEU A 274 -1.97 22.26 -9.29
CA LEU A 274 -2.28 21.08 -10.11
C LEU A 274 -2.73 19.91 -9.23
N THR A 275 -3.81 19.26 -9.63
CA THR A 275 -4.41 18.11 -8.95
C THR A 275 -3.97 16.80 -9.59
N SER A 276 -3.68 15.78 -8.78
CA SER A 276 -3.52 14.41 -9.26
C SER A 276 -4.81 13.88 -9.89
N GLU A 277 -4.72 12.77 -10.61
CA GLU A 277 -5.88 11.91 -10.82
C GLU A 277 -6.50 11.47 -9.48
N VAL A 278 -7.78 11.12 -9.53
CA VAL A 278 -8.50 10.51 -8.40
C VAL A 278 -7.88 9.15 -8.08
N SER A 279 -7.69 8.87 -6.79
CA SER A 279 -7.12 7.61 -6.30
C SER A 279 -7.95 6.39 -6.69
N ASN A 280 -7.45 5.19 -6.37
CA ASN A 280 -8.35 4.05 -6.20
C ASN A 280 -9.44 4.39 -5.16
N ILE A 281 -10.64 3.83 -5.34
CA ILE A 281 -11.75 4.04 -4.40
C ILE A 281 -11.65 2.99 -3.29
N ALA A 282 -11.45 3.45 -2.06
CA ALA A 282 -11.41 2.59 -0.88
C ALA A 282 -12.81 2.39 -0.29
N LEU A 283 -13.06 1.20 0.26
CA LEU A 283 -14.31 0.84 0.91
C LEU A 283 -14.07 0.61 2.41
N ALA A 284 -14.83 1.30 3.25
CA ALA A 284 -14.99 0.99 4.65
C ALA A 284 -16.43 0.52 4.91
N THR A 285 -16.60 -0.62 5.58
CA THR A 285 -17.92 -1.16 5.95
C THR A 285 -18.04 -1.20 7.47
N GLU A 286 -19.10 -0.60 7.99
CA GLU A 286 -19.41 -0.65 9.42
C GLU A 286 -20.03 -2.02 9.75
N PHE A 287 -19.35 -2.82 10.57
CA PHE A 287 -19.86 -4.09 11.06
C PHE A 287 -20.06 -4.00 12.56
N VAL A 288 -21.31 -3.99 13.00
CA VAL A 288 -21.67 -4.21 14.39
C VAL A 288 -22.02 -5.69 14.52
N PRO A 289 -21.23 -6.50 15.26
CA PRO A 289 -21.60 -7.87 15.56
C PRO A 289 -22.96 -7.88 16.27
N PRO A 290 -23.84 -8.87 16.00
CA PRO A 290 -25.04 -9.04 16.81
C PRO A 290 -24.67 -9.07 18.29
N GLN A 291 -25.37 -8.29 19.13
CA GLN A 291 -25.28 -8.51 20.56
C GLN A 291 -25.65 -9.98 20.81
N GLU A 292 -24.78 -10.72 21.50
CA GLU A 292 -25.14 -12.04 21.97
C GLU A 292 -26.47 -11.92 22.71
N PRO A 293 -27.48 -12.76 22.40
CA PRO A 293 -28.72 -12.73 23.14
C PRO A 293 -28.37 -12.88 24.61
N SER A 294 -28.69 -11.86 25.41
CA SER A 294 -28.65 -11.98 26.86
C SER A 294 -29.62 -13.08 27.20
N VAL A 295 -29.10 -14.28 27.44
CA VAL A 295 -29.89 -15.39 27.97
C VAL A 295 -30.47 -14.83 29.27
N PRO A 296 -31.81 -14.66 29.39
CA PRO A 296 -32.38 -14.36 30.69
C PRO A 296 -31.91 -15.50 31.57
N ALA A 297 -31.17 -15.19 32.63
CA ALA A 297 -30.87 -16.18 33.65
C ALA A 297 -32.23 -16.71 34.10
N LEU A 298 -32.62 -17.88 33.58
CA LEU A 298 -33.66 -18.69 34.17
C LEU A 298 -33.05 -19.11 35.50
N GLY A 299 -33.22 -18.24 36.50
CA GLY A 299 -32.84 -18.50 37.87
C GLY A 299 -33.54 -19.80 38.25
N THR A 300 -32.77 -20.87 38.28
CA THR A 300 -33.13 -22.14 38.86
C THR A 300 -33.44 -21.89 40.33
N ASN A 301 -34.70 -21.59 40.63
CA ASN A 301 -35.26 -21.65 41.97
C ASN A 301 -35.29 -23.12 42.40
N ILE A 302 -34.15 -23.64 42.86
CA ILE A 302 -34.09 -24.87 43.63
C ILE A 302 -33.07 -24.68 44.77
N SER A 303 -33.57 -24.87 46.00
CA SER A 303 -32.82 -25.18 47.23
C SER A 303 -32.26 -24.02 48.06
N ALA A 304 -33.12 -23.38 48.83
CA ALA A 304 -32.83 -23.03 50.23
C ALA A 304 -34.12 -22.89 51.05
N ILE A 305 -34.84 -23.99 51.27
CA ILE A 305 -35.81 -24.05 52.37
C ILE A 305 -34.98 -24.23 53.65
N SER A 306 -34.62 -23.12 54.28
CA SER A 306 -34.24 -23.08 55.68
C SER A 306 -35.32 -22.31 56.41
N LEU A 307 -36.38 -23.02 56.83
CA LEU A 307 -37.33 -22.50 57.81
C LEU A 307 -37.32 -23.45 59.00
N ALA A 308 -36.61 -23.02 60.03
CA ALA A 308 -36.74 -23.58 61.37
C ALA A 308 -38.12 -23.21 61.93
N VAL A 309 -38.94 -24.22 62.23
CA VAL A 309 -39.99 -24.11 63.25
C VAL A 309 -39.86 -25.33 64.16
N LEU A 310 -39.45 -25.06 65.39
CA LEU A 310 -39.44 -26.00 66.51
C LEU A 310 -40.86 -26.54 66.80
N GLY A 311 -40.92 -27.81 67.20
CA GLY A 311 -41.70 -28.17 68.39
C GLY A 311 -42.97 -29.00 68.20
N LEU A 312 -42.84 -30.28 68.58
CA LEU A 312 -43.78 -31.10 69.35
C LEU A 312 -45.06 -31.68 68.72
N ALA A 313 -45.08 -33.02 68.71
CA ALA A 313 -46.14 -33.93 69.19
C ALA A 313 -46.41 -35.06 68.16
N VAL A 314 -45.83 -36.26 68.31
CA VAL A 314 -46.33 -37.36 69.15
C VAL A 314 -47.45 -38.15 68.46
N ILE A 315 -47.17 -39.46 68.26
CA ILE A 315 -48.09 -40.62 68.27
C ILE A 315 -48.67 -41.18 66.94
N LEU A 316 -48.09 -42.36 66.61
CA LEU A 316 -48.72 -43.67 66.32
C LEU A 316 -49.14 -44.13 64.90
N SER A 317 -48.69 -45.37 64.63
CA SER A 317 -49.37 -46.49 63.94
C SER A 317 -49.39 -46.47 62.41
N ILE A 318 -48.60 -47.31 61.73
CA ILE A 318 -48.88 -48.73 61.41
C ILE A 318 -50.28 -48.89 60.78
N PHE A 319 -50.35 -48.96 59.44
CA PHE A 319 -50.52 -50.19 58.66
C PHE A 319 -50.30 -49.89 57.17
#